data_AF-A0AAW2F3W7-F1
#
_entry.id   AF-A0AAW2F3W7-F1
#
_cell.length_a   1.000
_cell.length_b   1.000
_cell.length_c   1.000
_cell.angle_alpha   90.00
_cell.angle_beta   90.00
_cell.angle_gamma   90.00
#
_symmetry.space_group_name_H-M   'P 1'
#
loop_
_entity.id
_entity.type
_entity.pdbx_description
1 polymer ?
#
loop_
_entity_poly.entity_id
_entity_poly.type
_entity_poly.pdbx_seq_one_letter_code
_entity_poly.pdbx_strand_id
1 'polypeptide(L)' 'MKCSWKGHRNNFQVSNLHLTQIIKRQVIMRFTTCTEGEFDFITAEWFRFAQQRYKREKSKEIIMEENTEDD' A
#
# COMPACT_ATOMS: atom_id res chain seq x y z
N MET A 1 -3.14 1.56 14.30
CA MET A 1 -4.16 2.06 13.35
C MET A 1 -4.02 1.30 12.04
N LYS A 2 -5.11 0.72 11.49
CA LYS A 2 -5.08 0.02 10.20
C LYS A 2 -5.42 1.00 9.08
N CYS A 3 -4.72 0.92 7.94
CA CYS A 3 -4.97 1.73 6.76
C CYS A 3 -5.27 0.85 5.55
N SER A 4 -6.01 1.40 4.59
CA SER A 4 -6.23 0.75 3.29
C SER A 4 -6.48 1.80 2.22
N TRP A 5 -6.35 1.42 0.95
CA TRP A 5 -6.50 2.36 -0.17
C TRP A 5 -7.84 3.10 -0.14
N LYS A 6 -8.96 2.36 0.00
CA LYS A 6 -10.33 2.89 -0.02
C LYS A 6 -11.00 3.01 1.35
N GLY A 7 -10.30 2.70 2.44
CA GLY A 7 -10.84 2.85 3.80
C GLY A 7 -11.88 1.80 4.24
N HIS A 8 -11.99 0.67 3.52
CA HIS A 8 -12.94 -0.39 3.89
C HIS A 8 -12.75 -0.87 5.34
N ARG A 9 -13.86 -1.23 6.01
CA ARG A 9 -13.89 -1.71 7.41
C ARG A 9 -13.36 -0.67 8.43
N ASN A 10 -13.70 0.60 8.25
CA ASN A 10 -13.24 1.72 9.09
C ASN A 10 -11.71 1.86 9.15
N ASN A 11 -11.01 1.41 8.11
CA ASN A 11 -9.58 1.65 7.99
C ASN A 11 -9.34 3.09 7.55
N PHE A 12 -8.21 3.66 7.96
CA PHE A 12 -7.78 4.95 7.45
C PHE A 12 -7.62 4.91 5.93
N GLN A 13 -8.27 5.83 5.22
CA GLN A 13 -8.31 5.87 3.75
C GLN A 13 -7.08 6.59 3.19
N VAL A 14 -6.11 5.81 2.68
CA VAL A 14 -4.85 6.33 2.12
C VAL A 14 -5.09 7.20 0.87
N SER A 15 -6.10 6.88 0.06
CA SER A 15 -6.48 7.70 -1.09
C SER A 15 -6.96 9.10 -0.71
N ASN A 16 -7.37 9.33 0.54
CA ASN A 16 -7.83 10.63 1.02
C ASN A 16 -6.71 11.50 1.62
N LEU A 17 -5.45 11.02 1.60
CA LEU A 17 -4.31 11.85 2.00
C LEU A 17 -4.08 12.98 0.99
N HIS A 18 -3.78 14.19 1.47
CA HIS A 18 -3.47 15.34 0.63
C HIS A 18 -2.34 15.05 -0.36
N LEU A 19 -1.28 14.37 0.10
CA LEU A 19 -0.17 13.98 -0.77
C LEU A 19 -0.64 13.07 -1.91
N THR A 20 -1.47 12.06 -1.60
CA THR A 20 -2.02 11.15 -2.61
C THR A 20 -2.86 11.89 -3.64
N GLN A 21 -3.67 12.86 -3.20
CA GLN A 21 -4.50 13.68 -4.10
C GLN A 21 -3.64 14.56 -5.02
N ILE A 22 -2.56 15.15 -4.51
CA ILE A 22 -1.62 15.94 -5.32
C ILE A 22 -0.96 15.04 -6.38
N ILE A 23 -0.46 13.87 -5.99
CA ILE A 23 0.17 12.93 -6.93
C ILE A 23 -0.83 12.49 -8.00
N LYS A 24 -2.04 12.06 -7.60
CA LYS A 24 -3.11 11.66 -8.53
C LYS A 24 -3.38 12.75 -9.55
N ARG A 25 -3.58 13.99 -9.10
CA ARG A 25 -3.84 15.15 -9.96
C ARG A 25 -2.72 15.38 -10.97
N GLN A 26 -1.45 15.38 -10.52
CA GLN A 26 -0.31 15.64 -11.40
C GLN A 26 -0.13 14.54 -12.46
N VAL A 27 -0.34 13.28 -12.08
CA VAL A 27 -0.25 12.14 -13.00
C VAL A 27 -1.32 12.24 -14.08
N ILE A 28 -2.59 12.44 -13.71
CA ILE A 28 -3.70 12.51 -14.68
C ILE A 28 -3.56 13.74 -15.59
N MET A 29 -3.12 14.89 -15.04
CA MET A 29 -2.90 16.09 -15.85
C MET A 29 -1.77 15.92 -16.86
N ARG A 30 -0.70 15.19 -16.52
CA ARG A 30 0.48 15.01 -17.38
C ARG A 30 0.32 13.88 -18.38
N PHE A 31 -0.44 12.86 -18.02
CA PHE A 31 -0.65 11.63 -18.80
C PHE A 31 -2.14 11.47 -19.08
N THR A 32 -2.63 12.14 -20.13
CA THR A 32 -4.05 12.17 -20.49
C THR A 32 -4.64 10.80 -20.85
N THR A 33 -3.79 9.81 -21.13
CA THR A 33 -4.19 8.42 -21.34
C THR A 33 -4.40 7.64 -20.05
N CYS A 34 -4.01 8.20 -18.89
CA CYS A 34 -4.19 7.57 -17.58
C CYS A 34 -5.45 8.13 -16.91
N THR A 35 -6.47 7.30 -16.82
CA THR A 35 -7.73 7.62 -16.16
C THR A 35 -7.59 7.58 -14.63
N GLU A 36 -8.52 8.23 -13.92
CA GLU A 36 -8.62 8.12 -12.47
C GLU A 36 -8.75 6.67 -11.98
N GLY A 37 -9.52 5.85 -12.71
CA GLY A 37 -9.73 4.44 -12.39
C GLY A 37 -8.45 3.62 -12.53
N GLU A 38 -7.67 3.86 -13.59
CA GLU A 38 -6.37 3.19 -13.78
C GLU A 38 -5.37 3.59 -12.71
N PHE A 39 -5.29 4.88 -12.37
CA PHE A 39 -4.43 5.34 -11.27
C PHE A 39 -4.80 4.65 -9.96
N ASP A 40 -6.09 4.61 -9.63
CA ASP A 40 -6.58 3.98 -8.41
C ASP A 40 -6.29 2.48 -8.38
N PHE A 41 -6.46 1.80 -9.52
CA PHE A 41 -6.19 0.36 -9.66
C PHE A 41 -4.69 0.05 -9.50
N ILE A 42 -3.83 0.75 -10.25
CA ILE A 42 -2.38 0.58 -10.20
C ILE A 42 -1.85 0.83 -8.78
N THR A 43 -2.32 1.91 -8.14
CA THR A 43 -1.85 2.27 -6.81
C THR A 43 -2.31 1.26 -5.76
N ALA A 44 -3.55 0.76 -5.85
CA ALA A 44 -4.04 -0.29 -4.95
C ALA A 44 -3.22 -1.59 -5.08
N GLU A 45 -2.92 -2.02 -6.31
CA GLU A 45 -2.09 -3.20 -6.56
C GLU A 45 -0.65 -3.02 -6.07
N TRP A 46 -0.09 -1.82 -6.27
CA TRP A 46 1.25 -1.51 -5.77
C TRP A 46 1.34 -1.64 -4.24
N PHE A 47 0.35 -1.13 -3.50
CA PHE A 47 0.29 -1.30 -2.05
C PHE A 47 0.06 -2.76 -1.63
N ARG A 48 -0.76 -3.52 -2.37
CA ARG A 48 -0.96 -4.95 -2.12
C ARG A 48 0.37 -5.71 -2.21
N PHE A 49 1.16 -5.45 -3.24
CA PHE A 49 2.48 -6.06 -3.39
C PHE A 49 3.47 -5.59 -2.33
N ALA A 50 3.46 -4.30 -1.96
CA ALA A 50 4.30 -3.79 -0.87
C ALA A 50 3.99 -4.49 0.46
N GLN A 51 2.71 -4.67 0.78
CA GLN A 51 2.29 -5.40 1.98
C GLN A 51 2.70 -6.87 1.93
N GLN A 52 2.66 -7.49 0.75
CA GLN A 52 3.12 -8.87 0.58
C GLN A 52 4.63 -8.99 0.83
N ARG A 53 5.44 -8.05 0.32
CA ARG A 53 6.90 -8.03 0.59
C ARG A 53 7.20 -7.84 2.07
N TYR A 54 6.58 -6.86 2.70
CA TYR A 54 6.71 -6.59 4.13
C TYR A 54 6.37 -7.82 4.98
N LYS A 55 5.27 -8.52 4.68
CA LYS A 55 4.89 -9.75 5.40
C LYS A 55 5.94 -10.85 5.26
N ARG A 56 6.50 -11.04 4.06
CA ARG A 56 7.56 -12.05 3.83
C ARG A 56 8.82 -11.73 4.63
N GLU A 57 9.20 -10.47 4.71
CA GLU A 57 10.35 -10.02 5.52
C GLU A 57 10.09 -10.24 7.02
N LYS A 58 8.93 -9.79 7.51
CA LYS A 58 8.50 -10.01 8.90
C LYS A 58 8.45 -11.49 9.31
N SER A 59 7.97 -12.37 8.42
CA SER A 59 7.94 -13.81 8.72
C SER A 59 9.33 -14.41 8.84
N LYS A 60 10.35 -13.89 8.15
CA LYS A 60 11.73 -14.34 8.32
C LYS A 60 12.29 -13.92 9.67
N GLU A 61 12.01 -12.69 10.12
CA GLU A 61 12.43 -12.19 11.44
C GLU A 61 11.89 -13.08 12.56
N ILE A 62 10.59 -13.41 12.52
CA ILE A 62 9.94 -14.27 13.54
C ILE A 62 10.59 -15.65 13.60
N ILE A 63 10.85 -16.28 12.45
CA ILE A 63 11.49 -17.59 12.39
C ILE A 63 12.91 -17.54 12.97
N MET A 64 13.66 -16.44 12.76
CA MET A 64 15.00 -16.30 13.35
C MET A 64 14.93 -16.13 14.86
N GLU A 65 13.98 -15.36 15.39
CA GLU A 65 13.78 -15.19 16.83
C GLU A 65 13.42 -16.53 17.52
N GLU A 66 12.48 -17.31 16.96
CA GLU A 66 12.09 -18.62 17.50
C GLU A 66 13.26 -19.63 17.53
N ASN A 67 14.13 -19.64 16.51
CA ASN A 67 15.29 -20.55 16.48
C ASN A 67 16.44 -20.12 17.41
N THR A 68 16.41 -18.91 17.98
CA THR A 68 17.47 -18.42 18.88
C THR A 68 17.12 -18.61 20.36
N GLU A 69 15.85 -18.90 20.67
CA GLU A 69 15.37 -19.17 22.05
C GLU A 69 15.45 -20.66 22.43
N ASP A 70 15.68 -21.56 21.46
CA ASP A 70 15.78 -23.00 21.66
C ASP A 70 17.23 -23.54 21.80
N ASP A 71 18.25 -22.66 21.79
CA ASP A 71 19.68 -22.95 22.04
C ASP A 71 20.14 -22.39 23.41
#